data_AF-A0A926Y5Z5-F1
#
_entry.id   AF-A0A926Y5Z5-F1
#
_cell.length_a   1.000
_cell.length_b   1.000
_cell.length_c   1.000
_cell.angle_alpha   90.00
_cell.angle_beta   90.00
_cell.angle_gamma   90.00
#
_symmetry.space_group_name_H-M   'P 1'
#
loop_
_entity.id
_entity.type
_entity.pdbx_description
1 polymer ?
#
loop_
_entity_poly.entity_id
_entity_poly.type
_entity_poly.pdbx_seq_one_letter_code
_entity_poly.pdbx_strand_id
1 'polypeptide(L)' 'MSTHLKADFDRLLSAFKAIGELKTELERQYWLSRTAAFHGLTRAEMRRLFSLWLLETLEGQHNG' A
#
# COMPACT_ATOMS: atom_id res chain seq x y z
N MET A 1 -14.30 4.38 14.82
CA MET A 1 -13.86 4.78 13.47
C MET A 1 -15.09 5.03 12.62
N SER A 2 -15.19 6.12 11.86
CA SER A 2 -16.35 6.28 10.95
C SER A 2 -16.35 5.17 9.90
N THR A 3 -17.52 4.75 9.44
CA THR A 3 -17.68 3.69 8.42
C THR A 3 -16.93 4.02 7.12
N HIS A 4 -16.88 5.30 6.75
CA HIS A 4 -16.13 5.78 5.59
C HIS A 4 -14.62 5.64 5.76
N LEU A 5 -14.09 6.04 6.93
CA LEU A 5 -12.66 5.93 7.21
C LEU A 5 -12.18 4.47 7.19
N LYS A 6 -13.00 3.54 7.71
CA LYS A 6 -12.70 2.10 7.64
C LYS A 6 -12.68 1.60 6.20
N ALA A 7 -13.66 1.96 5.40
CA ALA A 7 -13.74 1.52 4.01
C ALA A 7 -12.55 2.02 3.18
N ASP A 8 -12.12 3.27 3.39
CA ASP A 8 -10.97 3.83 2.67
C ASP A 8 -9.65 3.19 3.10
N PHE A 9 -9.51 2.87 4.38
CA PHE A 9 -8.37 2.10 4.88
C PHE A 9 -8.32 0.68 4.30
N ASP A 10 -9.45 -0.04 4.27
CA ASP A 10 -9.54 -1.39 3.71
C ASP A 10 -9.19 -1.40 2.21
N ARG A 11 -9.63 -0.38 1.46
CA ARG A 11 -9.27 -0.18 0.04
C ARG A 11 -7.76 0.05 -0.14
N LEU A 12 -7.15 0.88 0.70
CA LEU A 12 -5.72 1.14 0.67
C LEU A 12 -4.92 -0.15 0.91
N LEU A 13 -5.29 -0.93 1.93
CA LEU A 13 -4.67 -2.22 2.22
C LEU A 13 -4.81 -3.22 1.07
N SER A 14 -6.00 -3.27 0.44
CA SER A 14 -6.21 -4.14 -0.71
C SER A 14 -5.32 -3.75 -1.89
N ALA A 15 -5.13 -2.44 -2.13
CA ALA A 15 -4.23 -1.97 -3.16
C ALA A 15 -2.77 -2.34 -2.86
N PHE A 16 -2.33 -2.22 -1.61
CA PHE A 16 -0.98 -2.61 -1.20
C PHE A 16 -0.71 -4.10 -1.40
N LYS A 17 -1.65 -4.97 -1.04
CA LYS A 17 -1.54 -6.41 -1.32
C LYS A 17 -1.33 -6.70 -2.81
N ALA A 18 -2.20 -6.16 -3.66
CA ALA A 18 -2.12 -6.36 -5.10
C ALA A 18 -0.81 -5.80 -5.70
N ILE A 19 -0.33 -4.65 -5.20
CA ILE A 19 0.94 -4.06 -5.63
C ILE A 19 2.13 -4.90 -5.16
N GLY A 20 2.10 -5.43 -3.94
CA GLY A 20 3.15 -6.28 -3.37
C GLY A 20 3.39 -7.57 -4.17
N GLU A 21 2.34 -8.09 -4.83
CA GLU A 21 2.42 -9.30 -5.68
C GLU A 21 3.05 -9.04 -7.06
N LEU A 22 3.24 -7.77 -7.45
CA LEU A 22 3.84 -7.43 -8.73
C LEU A 22 5.32 -7.78 -8.76
N LYS A 23 5.77 -8.39 -9.87
CA LYS A 23 7.13 -8.93 -9.99
C LYS A 23 8.18 -7.86 -10.18
N THR A 24 7.86 -6.79 -10.89
CA THR A 24 8.84 -5.75 -11.21
C THR A 24 8.67 -4.51 -10.35
N GLU A 25 9.81 -3.88 -10.02
CA GLU A 25 9.82 -2.62 -9.31
C GLU A 25 9.16 -1.50 -10.11
N LEU A 26 9.30 -1.52 -11.44
CA LEU A 26 8.71 -0.51 -12.31
C LEU A 26 7.17 -0.55 -12.26
N GLU A 27 6.57 -1.74 -12.31
CA GLU A 27 5.12 -1.92 -12.18
C GLU A 27 4.64 -1.45 -10.80
N ARG A 28 5.36 -1.80 -9.72
CA ARG A 28 5.03 -1.33 -8.38
C ARG A 28 5.03 0.20 -8.30
N GLN A 29 6.07 0.85 -8.80
CA GLN A 29 6.17 2.31 -8.79
C GLN A 29 5.09 3.00 -9.61
N TYR A 30 4.74 2.42 -10.76
CA TYR A 30 3.65 2.90 -11.60
C TYR A 30 2.32 2.86 -10.84
N TRP A 31 1.98 1.70 -10.26
CA TRP A 31 0.73 1.52 -9.54
C TRP A 31 0.67 2.34 -8.24
N LEU A 32 1.75 2.42 -7.46
CA LEU A 32 1.81 3.30 -6.29
C LEU A 32 1.54 4.75 -6.66
N SER A 33 2.06 5.23 -7.79
CA SER A 33 1.83 6.59 -8.25
C SER A 33 0.37 6.84 -8.67
N ARG A 34 -0.29 5.83 -9.24
CA ARG A 34 -1.71 5.89 -9.61
C ARG A 34 -2.59 5.87 -8.37
N THR A 35 -2.32 4.97 -7.42
CA THR A 35 -3.07 4.83 -6.16
C THR A 35 -2.93 6.09 -5.30
N ALA A 36 -1.76 6.75 -5.29
CA ALA A 36 -1.55 8.00 -4.56
C ALA A 36 -2.61 9.06 -4.88
N ALA A 37 -2.93 9.25 -6.16
CA ALA A 37 -3.92 10.22 -6.61
C ALA A 37 -5.34 9.92 -6.10
N PHE A 38 -5.73 8.63 -6.03
CA PHE A 38 -7.06 8.23 -5.55
C PHE A 38 -7.25 8.49 -4.05
N HIS A 39 -6.16 8.47 -3.28
CA HIS A 39 -6.19 8.70 -1.83
C HIS A 39 -5.81 10.14 -1.44
N GLY A 40 -5.61 11.04 -2.41
CA GLY A 40 -5.19 12.42 -2.13
C GLY A 40 -3.79 12.52 -1.51
N LEU A 41 -2.94 11.52 -1.72
CA LEU A 41 -1.58 11.47 -1.20
C LEU A 41 -0.57 11.86 -2.26
N THR A 42 0.56 12.41 -1.83
CA THR A 42 1.73 12.54 -2.70
C THR A 42 2.32 11.16 -2.99
N ARG A 43 3.07 11.07 -4.10
CA ARG A 43 3.81 9.84 -4.44
C ARG A 43 4.78 9.44 -3.33
N ALA A 44 5.39 10.41 -2.64
CA ALA A 44 6.34 10.18 -1.56
C ALA A 44 5.65 9.58 -0.33
N GLU A 45 4.51 10.12 0.08
CA GLU A 45 3.71 9.59 1.20
C GLU A 45 3.23 8.17 0.89
N MET A 46 2.72 7.93 -0.32
CA MET A 46 2.25 6.61 -0.73
C MET A 46 3.36 5.56 -0.73
N ARG A 47 4.57 5.93 -1.23
CA ARG A 47 5.75 5.05 -1.17
C ARG A 47 6.13 4.75 0.28
N ARG A 48 6.14 5.76 1.16
CA ARG A 48 6.47 5.58 2.58
C ARG A 48 5.49 4.63 3.28
N LEU A 49 4.19 4.80 3.05
CA LEU A 49 3.16 3.91 3.60
C LEU A 49 3.28 2.47 3.09
N PHE A 50 3.55 2.30 1.80
CA PHE A 50 3.76 0.97 1.22
C PHE A 50 5.03 0.29 1.77
N SER A 51 6.12 1.03 1.95
CA SER A 51 7.34 0.49 2.57
C SER A 51 7.10 0.05 4.03
N LEU A 52 6.35 0.82 4.81
CA LEU A 52 5.96 0.43 6.17
C LEU A 52 5.12 -0.86 6.16
N TRP A 53 4.13 -0.93 5.28
CA TRP A 53 3.31 -2.13 5.11
C TRP A 53 4.13 -3.36 4.74
N LEU A 54 5.10 -3.23 3.82
CA LEU A 54 6.02 -4.31 3.46
C LEU A 54 6.86 -4.79 4.65
N LEU A 55 7.40 -3.86 5.46
CA LEU A 55 8.18 -4.22 6.64
C LEU A 55 7.33 -5.02 7.64
N GLU A 56 6.13 -4.52 7.97
CA GLU A 56 5.23 -5.20 8.91
C GLU A 56 4.76 -6.57 8.40
N THR A 57 4.53 -6.72 7.10
CA THR A 57 4.09 -8.00 6.52
C THR A 57 5.22 -9.01 6.35
N LEU A 58 6.45 -8.57 6.06
CA LEU A 58 7.62 -9.45 5.98
C LEU A 58 8.10 -9.90 7.37
N GLU A 59 8.09 -9.01 8.37
CA GLU A 59 8.42 -9.36 9.76
C GLU A 59 7.38 -10.31 10.39
N GLY A 60 6.13 -10.24 9.95
CA GLY A 60 5.07 -11.16 10.35
C GLY A 60 5.26 -12.60 9.84
N GLN A 61 6.09 -12.84 8.81
CA GLN A 61 6.35 -14.17 8.26
C GLN A 61 7.57 -14.88 8.89
N HIS A 62 8.43 -14.17 9.62
CA HIS A 62 9.63 -14.73 10.25
C HIS A 62 9.46 -15.05 11.75
N ASN A 63 8.35 -14.65 12.37
CA ASN A 63 8.06 -14.86 13.79
C ASN A 63 6.92 -15.86 14.05
N GLY A 64 6.59 -16.72 13.07
CA GLY A 64 5.54 -17.74 13.15
C GLY A 64 6.09 -19.16 13.16
#